data_AF-A0AAE4RZR0-F1
#
_entry.id   AF-A0AAE4RZR0-F1
#
_cell.length_a   1.000
_cell.length_b   1.000
_cell.length_c   1.000
_cell.angle_alpha   90.00
_cell.angle_beta   90.00
_cell.angle_gamma   90.00
#
_symmetry.space_group_name_H-M   'P 1'
#
loop_
_entity.id
_entity.type
_entity.pdbx_description
1 polymer ?
#
loop_
_entity_poly.entity_id
_entity_poly.type
_entity_poly.pdbx_seq_one_letter_code
_entity_poly.pdbx_strand_id
1 'polypeptide(L)'
;MALTLEHFLNLIDELPKGVNLDYVKAGTNKIQLDSVDHVEKYISATKVDTEKGSTKSANITTENLRMFVNKVVENKPLHIESVWNGSGSARSAWEGLFAHTSEFYTHFSKGRKHLVWIPTHPHTAGEITPLTKELLEYLSTNKSSTDERVYKYIDIITAIKTKPFLLLAGISGTGKSRIVRELARAYWYENSAEYKAQKPKNFEMIQVKPNWHDSTELMGYVSRVSGSPIYVIGDFLRFITRAWENLDTPYFLCLDEMNLAPVEQYFAEFLSIIESRKSSEDGTIVTDPILKKSTEDWYRVLTAELTGDNEALRNRFLEEGITIPQNLIVVGTVNMDETTFSFSRKVLDRAMTIEMNEVDLYAGLDSRYERIGKLSSDMLIGTAVEGVDVYADNEEVCNKVLTYLQAVNDVLNGTPFKIAYRTRNEFLLYVVNNLPYNMDENGNEFSEDEVIATALDEITSMKILSRIEGDDTKVKHSLLEKLITTIETQLLVLTGEDKKIESISIAKLKEMQGRLSSGYTSFWS
;
A
#
# COMPACT_ATOMS: atom_id res chain seq x y z
N MET A 1 5.81 11.59 10.61
CA MET A 1 7.23 11.99 10.73
C MET A 1 8.06 10.72 10.92
N ALA A 2 9.26 10.64 10.37
CA ALA A 2 10.16 9.50 10.59
C ALA A 2 11.21 9.90 11.64
N LEU A 3 11.44 9.04 12.63
CA LEU A 3 12.50 9.23 13.61
C LEU A 3 13.84 9.13 12.87
N THR A 4 14.68 10.17 12.94
CA THR A 4 16.04 10.08 12.39
C THR A 4 17.00 9.59 13.48
N LEU A 5 18.10 8.96 13.07
CA LEU A 5 19.12 8.53 14.02
C LEU A 5 19.72 9.71 14.79
N GLU A 6 19.87 10.88 14.15
CA GLU A 6 20.34 12.09 14.83
C GLU A 6 19.35 12.57 15.88
N HIS A 7 18.06 12.65 15.52
CA HIS A 7 17.02 13.04 16.47
C HIS A 7 16.99 12.11 17.67
N PHE A 8 17.06 10.80 17.42
CA PHE A 8 17.09 9.81 18.50
C PHE A 8 18.30 9.96 19.43
N LEU A 9 19.49 10.25 18.89
CA LEU A 9 20.67 10.49 19.72
C LEU A 9 20.53 11.76 20.58
N ASN A 10 19.93 12.83 20.03
CA ASN A 10 19.64 14.03 20.79
C ASN A 10 18.72 13.73 21.99
N LEU A 11 17.67 12.93 21.78
CA LEU A 11 16.76 12.50 22.85
C LEU A 11 17.46 11.70 23.95
N ILE A 12 18.45 10.88 23.59
CA ILE A 12 19.23 10.11 24.57
C ILE A 12 20.23 11.00 25.31
N ASP A 13 20.81 12.00 24.64
CA ASP A 13 21.78 12.92 25.27
C ASP A 13 21.13 13.89 26.28
N GLU A 14 19.80 14.06 26.24
CA GLU A 14 18.99 14.73 27.28
C GLU A 14 19.00 13.99 28.63
N LEU A 15 19.31 12.69 28.63
CA LEU A 15 19.25 11.86 29.83
C LEU A 15 20.45 12.09 30.76
N PRO A 16 20.26 11.99 32.08
CA PRO A 16 21.34 12.19 33.03
C PRO A 16 22.39 11.06 32.92
N LYS A 17 23.62 11.45 32.58
CA LYS A 17 24.77 10.54 32.54
C LYS A 17 25.17 10.16 33.95
N GLY A 18 25.50 8.88 34.16
CA GLY A 18 25.96 8.40 35.46
C GLY A 18 24.86 8.06 36.47
N VAL A 19 23.59 8.21 36.10
CA VAL A 19 22.44 7.97 36.99
C VAL A 19 21.79 6.62 36.71
N ASN A 20 21.38 5.92 37.76
CA ASN A 20 20.63 4.67 37.65
C ASN A 20 19.20 4.94 37.20
N LEU A 21 18.87 4.52 35.98
CA LEU A 21 17.55 4.56 35.39
C LEU A 21 16.86 3.20 35.48
N ASP A 22 15.54 3.23 35.58
CA ASP A 22 14.72 2.04 35.75
C ASP A 22 14.53 1.27 34.44
N TYR A 23 14.31 -0.03 34.56
CA TYR A 23 13.74 -0.79 33.45
C TYR A 23 12.23 -0.58 33.43
N VAL A 24 11.62 -0.68 32.24
CA VAL A 24 10.15 -0.60 32.07
C VAL A 24 9.40 -1.53 33.02
N LYS A 25 9.95 -2.71 33.30
CA LYS A 25 9.49 -3.58 34.39
C LYS A 25 10.37 -3.35 35.61
N ALA A 26 9.79 -2.75 36.66
CA ALA A 26 10.47 -2.50 37.91
C ALA A 26 11.12 -3.77 38.49
N GLY A 27 12.32 -3.61 39.03
CA GLY A 27 13.13 -4.67 39.62
C GLY A 27 14.47 -4.15 40.15
N THR A 28 15.38 -5.07 40.45
CA THR A 28 16.72 -4.76 41.00
C THR A 28 17.74 -4.34 39.94
N ASN A 29 17.45 -4.56 38.65
CA ASN A 29 18.31 -4.15 37.55
C ASN A 29 18.00 -2.71 37.11
N LYS A 30 19.06 -1.94 36.89
CA LYS A 30 19.05 -0.56 36.40
C LYS A 30 19.96 -0.42 35.17
N ILE A 31 19.76 0.63 34.38
CA ILE A 31 20.69 1.03 33.32
C ILE A 31 21.24 2.43 33.62
N GLN A 32 22.52 2.62 33.37
CA GLN A 32 23.21 3.90 33.51
C GLN A 32 23.72 4.31 32.13
N LEU A 33 23.39 5.53 31.69
CA LEU A 33 23.95 6.11 30.49
C LEU A 33 25.36 6.63 30.80
N ASP A 34 26.36 6.17 30.05
CA ASP A 34 27.75 6.59 30.25
C ASP A 34 28.11 7.71 29.27
N SER A 35 27.85 7.52 27.97
CA SER A 35 28.12 8.52 26.92
C SER A 35 27.32 8.28 25.65
N VAL A 36 27.12 9.35 24.89
CA VAL A 36 26.52 9.35 23.54
C VAL A 36 27.55 9.91 22.57
N ASP A 37 27.88 9.16 21.52
CA ASP A 37 28.81 9.58 20.46
C ASP A 37 28.01 9.87 19.18
N HIS A 38 27.97 11.14 18.78
CA HIS A 38 27.27 11.58 17.58
C HIS A 38 28.08 11.36 16.29
N VAL A 39 29.39 11.11 16.35
CA VAL A 39 30.22 10.86 15.17
C VAL A 39 30.11 9.39 14.79
N GLU A 40 30.42 8.49 15.73
CA GLU A 40 30.35 7.04 15.52
C GLU A 40 28.93 6.49 15.68
N LYS A 41 27.97 7.33 16.10
CA LYS A 41 26.57 6.94 16.34
C LYS A 41 26.50 5.75 17.30
N TYR A 42 27.09 5.92 18.47
CA TYR A 42 27.31 4.87 19.47
C TYR A 42 26.84 5.32 20.85
N ILE A 43 26.20 4.43 21.60
CA ILE A 43 25.80 4.70 22.99
C ILE A 43 26.54 3.76 23.92
N SER A 44 27.28 4.32 24.88
CA SER A 44 27.87 3.56 25.98
C SER A 44 26.93 3.57 27.17
N ALA A 45 26.61 2.39 27.69
CA ALA A 45 25.74 2.24 28.84
C ALA A 45 26.12 1.02 29.67
N THR A 46 25.79 1.07 30.95
CA THR A 46 26.13 0.03 31.92
C THR A 46 24.88 -0.48 32.64
N LYS A 47 24.70 -1.80 32.70
CA LYS A 47 23.70 -2.42 33.58
C LYS A 47 24.24 -2.46 34.99
N VAL A 48 23.38 -2.16 35.95
CA VAL A 48 23.68 -2.20 37.37
C VAL A 48 22.66 -3.12 38.05
N ASP A 49 23.12 -4.22 38.63
CA ASP A 49 22.32 -5.03 39.56
C ASP A 49 22.50 -4.46 40.97
N THR A 50 21.46 -3.77 41.46
CA THR A 50 21.52 -3.07 42.74
C THR A 50 21.51 -4.00 43.97
N GLU A 51 21.13 -5.26 43.79
CA GLU A 51 21.11 -6.27 44.87
C GLU A 51 22.47 -6.96 45.00
N LYS A 52 23.09 -7.31 43.86
CA LYS A 52 24.41 -7.98 43.83
C LYS A 52 25.59 -7.02 43.74
N GLY A 53 25.35 -5.74 43.47
CA GLY A 53 26.39 -4.73 43.25
C GLY A 53 27.24 -4.97 42.00
N SER A 54 26.79 -5.84 41.08
CA SER A 54 27.53 -6.19 39.86
C SER A 54 27.15 -5.28 38.70
N THR A 55 28.14 -4.89 37.90
CA THR A 55 27.94 -4.10 36.69
C THR A 55 28.34 -4.87 35.42
N LYS A 56 27.69 -4.58 34.30
CA LYS A 56 28.01 -5.17 33.00
C LYS A 56 27.72 -4.19 31.86
N SER A 57 28.63 -4.09 30.89
CA SER A 57 28.43 -3.24 29.70
C SER A 57 27.17 -3.64 28.92
N ALA A 58 26.49 -2.62 28.39
CA ALA A 58 25.25 -2.66 27.62
C ALA A 58 25.28 -1.68 26.46
N ASN A 59 26.44 -1.54 25.83
CA ASN A 59 26.64 -0.56 24.78
C ASN A 59 25.79 -0.90 23.54
N ILE A 60 25.41 0.12 22.78
CA ILE A 60 24.55 0.04 21.60
C ILE A 60 25.33 0.53 20.39
N THR A 61 25.49 -0.35 19.41
CA THR A 61 26.18 -0.04 18.14
C THR A 61 25.27 0.74 17.20
N THR A 62 25.88 1.44 16.25
CA THR A 62 25.19 2.17 15.17
C THR A 62 24.17 1.31 14.43
N GLU A 63 24.52 0.06 14.15
CA GLU A 63 23.64 -0.90 13.47
C GLU A 63 22.38 -1.18 14.29
N ASN A 64 22.53 -1.47 15.59
CA ASN A 64 21.39 -1.72 16.47
C ASN A 64 20.51 -0.47 16.64
N LEU A 65 21.11 0.72 16.68
CA LEU A 65 20.36 1.98 16.72
C LEU A 65 19.59 2.22 15.42
N ARG A 66 20.20 1.97 14.26
CA ARG A 66 19.51 2.06 12.97
C ARG A 66 18.35 1.05 12.87
N MET A 67 18.56 -0.19 13.31
CA MET A 67 17.50 -1.20 13.37
C MET A 67 16.31 -0.74 14.21
N PHE A 68 16.58 -0.12 15.38
CA PHE A 68 15.52 0.43 16.22
C PHE A 68 14.80 1.60 15.54
N VAL A 69 15.54 2.63 15.14
CA VAL A 69 15.01 3.85 14.54
C VAL A 69 14.17 3.55 13.30
N ASN A 70 14.61 2.62 12.43
CA ASN A 70 13.88 2.22 11.22
C ASN A 70 12.57 1.48 11.51
N LYS A 71 12.40 0.88 12.69
CA LYS A 71 11.15 0.22 13.10
C LYS A 71 10.20 1.13 13.87
N VAL A 72 10.66 2.29 14.32
CA VAL A 72 9.81 3.26 15.03
C VAL A 72 8.92 3.98 14.02
N VAL A 73 7.60 3.90 14.25
CA VAL A 73 6.60 4.64 13.49
C VAL A 73 5.88 5.57 14.46
N GLU A 74 5.75 6.85 14.08
CA GLU A 74 5.05 7.85 14.88
C GLU A 74 3.66 7.36 15.31
N ASN A 75 3.35 7.53 16.59
CA ASN A 75 2.09 7.18 17.24
C ASN A 75 1.70 5.69 17.17
N LYS A 76 2.59 4.79 16.73
CA LYS A 76 2.32 3.33 16.68
C LYS A 76 3.09 2.56 17.77
N PRO A 77 2.46 1.54 18.40
CA PRO A 77 3.15 0.65 19.32
C PRO A 77 4.24 -0.20 18.64
N LEU A 78 5.47 -0.07 19.13
CA LEU A 78 6.60 -0.91 18.76
C LEU A 78 6.88 -1.95 19.85
N HIS A 79 6.74 -3.23 19.51
CA HIS A 79 7.15 -4.32 20.39
C HIS A 79 8.66 -4.52 20.31
N ILE A 80 9.39 -4.20 21.38
CA ILE A 80 10.86 -4.16 21.34
C ILE A 80 11.52 -5.49 20.94
N GLU A 81 10.87 -6.62 21.21
CA GLU A 81 11.43 -7.94 20.85
C GLU A 81 11.47 -8.17 19.33
N SER A 82 10.60 -7.50 18.57
CA SER A 82 10.58 -7.60 17.11
C SER A 82 11.73 -6.86 16.44
N VAL A 83 12.43 -5.98 17.17
CA VAL A 83 13.53 -5.17 16.60
C VAL A 83 14.78 -6.01 16.39
N TRP A 84 15.13 -6.86 17.35
CA TRP A 84 16.40 -7.63 17.34
C TRP A 84 16.20 -9.15 17.30
N ASN A 85 15.03 -9.64 16.85
CA ASN A 85 14.71 -11.07 16.68
C ASN A 85 15.11 -11.96 17.87
N GLY A 86 14.86 -11.51 19.10
CA GLY A 86 15.21 -12.29 20.29
C GLY A 86 16.70 -12.34 20.65
N SER A 87 17.58 -11.68 19.90
CA SER A 87 19.03 -11.67 20.13
C SER A 87 19.47 -10.47 20.98
N GLY A 88 20.53 -10.64 21.79
CA GLY A 88 21.10 -9.56 22.61
C GLY A 88 20.73 -9.63 24.09
N SER A 89 21.76 -9.74 24.94
CA SER A 89 21.61 -9.86 26.41
C SER A 89 21.23 -8.55 27.10
N ALA A 90 21.20 -7.42 26.38
CA ALA A 90 21.00 -6.07 26.90
C ALA A 90 19.70 -5.37 26.52
N ARG A 91 18.81 -6.06 25.79
CA ARG A 91 17.58 -5.48 25.26
C ARG A 91 16.68 -4.78 26.29
N SER A 92 16.40 -5.44 27.42
CA SER A 92 15.56 -4.81 28.47
C SER A 92 16.21 -3.59 29.10
N ALA A 93 17.54 -3.50 29.06
CA ALA A 93 18.27 -2.32 29.48
C ALA A 93 18.07 -1.19 28.47
N TRP A 94 18.28 -1.47 27.18
CA TRP A 94 18.06 -0.51 26.10
C TRP A 94 16.64 0.01 26.08
N GLU A 95 15.65 -0.88 26.21
CA GLU A 95 14.24 -0.51 26.32
C GLU A 95 13.98 0.42 27.51
N GLY A 96 14.56 0.12 28.67
CA GLY A 96 14.50 1.01 29.84
C GLY A 96 15.06 2.40 29.51
N LEU A 97 16.27 2.45 28.96
CA LEU A 97 16.91 3.70 28.58
C LEU A 97 16.05 4.52 27.58
N PHE A 98 15.47 3.87 26.59
CA PHE A 98 14.66 4.53 25.56
C PHE A 98 13.33 5.05 26.13
N ALA A 99 12.72 4.32 27.06
CA ALA A 99 11.50 4.72 27.74
C ALA A 99 11.65 5.96 28.63
N HIS A 100 12.88 6.34 28.98
CA HIS A 100 13.17 7.54 29.74
C HIS A 100 13.34 8.79 28.87
N THR A 101 13.43 8.66 27.55
CA THR A 101 13.53 9.82 26.65
C THR A 101 12.23 10.62 26.64
N SER A 102 12.31 11.89 26.30
CA SER A 102 11.18 12.83 26.36
C SER A 102 10.04 12.50 25.40
N GLU A 103 10.26 11.73 24.33
CA GLU A 103 9.23 11.48 23.30
C GLU A 103 8.70 10.04 23.27
N PHE A 104 9.16 9.14 24.15
CA PHE A 104 8.78 7.73 24.14
C PHE A 104 7.93 7.33 25.33
N TYR A 105 6.71 6.91 25.03
CA TYR A 105 5.75 6.41 26.02
C TYR A 105 5.77 4.88 26.12
N THR A 106 5.43 4.36 27.30
CA THR A 106 5.23 2.92 27.51
C THR A 106 3.77 2.53 27.37
N HIS A 107 3.48 1.45 26.66
CA HIS A 107 2.11 0.95 26.48
C HIS A 107 2.04 -0.57 26.71
N PHE A 108 1.08 -1.00 27.53
CA PHE A 108 0.85 -2.41 27.83
C PHE A 108 -0.44 -2.89 27.15
N SER A 109 -0.30 -3.84 26.22
CA SER A 109 -1.43 -4.44 25.50
C SER A 109 -1.25 -5.94 25.38
N LYS A 110 -2.33 -6.70 25.62
CA LYS A 110 -2.35 -8.18 25.57
C LYS A 110 -1.19 -8.84 26.34
N GLY A 111 -0.79 -8.25 27.48
CA GLY A 111 0.30 -8.74 28.34
C GLY A 111 1.72 -8.46 27.82
N ARG A 112 1.88 -7.70 26.73
CA ARG A 112 3.16 -7.29 26.15
C ARG A 112 3.39 -5.79 26.30
N LYS A 113 4.65 -5.42 26.42
CA LYS A 113 5.13 -4.04 26.54
C LYS A 113 5.54 -3.48 25.19
N HIS A 114 5.18 -2.24 24.95
CA HIS A 114 5.47 -1.52 23.72
C HIS A 114 6.02 -0.14 24.06
N LEU A 115 6.86 0.37 23.18
CA LEU A 115 7.24 1.78 23.15
C LEU A 115 6.43 2.47 22.05
N VAL A 116 5.96 3.68 22.32
CA VAL A 116 5.23 4.52 21.36
C VAL A 116 5.94 5.85 21.26
N TRP A 117 6.42 6.20 20.07
CA TRP A 117 7.09 7.47 19.83
C TRP A 117 6.07 8.55 19.44
N ILE A 118 5.98 9.61 20.23
CA ILE A 118 5.00 10.69 20.08
C ILE A 118 5.75 12.03 20.15
N PRO A 119 6.37 12.49 19.04
CA PRO A 119 7.20 13.70 19.03
C PRO A 119 6.40 14.99 19.24
N THR A 120 5.08 14.96 19.03
CA THR A 120 4.19 16.10 19.21
C THR A 120 3.87 16.40 20.67
N HIS A 121 4.12 15.46 21.57
CA HIS A 121 3.81 15.56 23.00
C HIS A 121 5.01 15.11 23.84
N PRO A 122 6.13 15.86 23.86
CA PRO A 122 7.25 15.49 24.71
C PRO A 122 6.89 15.63 26.19
N HIS A 123 7.29 14.66 26.99
CA HIS A 123 7.23 14.65 28.45
C HIS A 123 8.62 14.86 29.07
N THR A 124 8.67 14.88 30.40
CA THR A 124 9.92 15.08 31.14
C THR A 124 10.91 13.95 30.86
N ALA A 125 12.09 14.30 30.36
CA ALA A 125 13.19 13.35 30.16
C ALA A 125 13.69 12.83 31.52
N GLY A 126 14.07 11.55 31.56
CA GLY A 126 14.48 10.86 32.78
C GLY A 126 13.35 10.16 33.54
N GLU A 127 12.09 10.29 33.10
CA GLU A 127 10.94 9.59 33.70
C GLU A 127 10.30 8.61 32.70
N ILE A 128 9.85 7.45 33.19
CA ILE A 128 9.07 6.51 32.36
C ILE A 128 7.60 6.93 32.41
N THR A 129 7.08 7.38 31.27
CA THR A 129 5.69 7.83 31.16
C THR A 129 4.82 6.76 30.50
N PRO A 130 3.73 6.30 31.14
CA PRO A 130 2.76 5.41 30.51
C PRO A 130 1.85 6.18 29.54
N LEU A 131 1.54 5.59 28.40
CA LEU A 131 0.59 6.12 27.44
C LEU A 131 -0.83 6.02 28.01
N THR A 132 -1.46 7.15 28.26
CA THR A 132 -2.83 7.22 28.79
C THR A 132 -3.86 6.92 27.69
N LYS A 133 -5.04 6.41 28.08
CA LYS A 133 -6.15 6.20 27.14
C LYS A 133 -6.61 7.50 26.50
N GLU A 134 -6.63 8.59 27.27
CA GLU A 134 -7.01 9.93 26.80
C GLU A 134 -6.07 10.45 25.71
N LEU A 135 -4.75 10.26 25.87
CA LEU A 135 -3.78 10.67 24.84
C LEU A 135 -3.85 9.75 23.61
N LEU A 136 -4.10 8.45 23.79
CA LEU A 136 -4.39 7.52 22.68
C LEU A 136 -5.62 7.96 21.88
N GLU A 137 -6.71 8.30 22.57
CA GLU A 137 -7.94 8.80 21.97
C GLU A 137 -7.69 10.14 21.26
N TYR A 138 -6.95 11.07 21.87
CA TYR A 138 -6.56 12.35 21.26
C TYR A 138 -5.69 12.19 19.99
N LEU A 139 -4.74 11.26 19.99
CA LEU A 139 -3.90 10.96 18.83
C LEU A 139 -4.67 10.22 17.73
N SER A 140 -5.67 9.42 18.12
CA SER A 140 -6.55 8.73 17.17
C SER A 140 -7.58 9.66 16.52
N THR A 141 -8.04 10.67 17.26
CA THR A 141 -8.97 11.72 16.78
C THR A 141 -8.25 12.81 15.99
N ASN A 142 -6.98 13.12 16.31
CA ASN A 142 -6.09 13.94 15.48
C ASN A 142 -5.28 13.08 14.50
N LYS A 143 -5.92 12.09 13.84
CA LYS A 143 -5.49 11.77 12.48
C LYS A 143 -5.43 13.10 11.75
N SER A 144 -4.25 13.47 11.22
CA SER A 144 -4.07 14.57 10.26
C SER A 144 -5.36 14.66 9.46
N SER A 145 -6.14 15.73 9.64
CA SER A 145 -7.41 15.92 8.93
C SER A 145 -7.15 15.54 7.49
N THR A 146 -7.71 14.41 7.05
CA THR A 146 -7.53 13.95 5.69
C THR A 146 -8.00 15.12 4.85
N ASP A 147 -7.07 15.67 4.07
CA ASP A 147 -7.34 16.86 3.27
C ASP A 147 -8.65 16.64 2.52
N GLU A 148 -9.64 17.53 2.66
CA GLU A 148 -11.01 17.28 2.20
C GLU A 148 -11.05 16.87 0.71
N ARG A 149 -10.05 17.34 -0.04
CA ARG A 149 -9.79 17.01 -1.44
C ARG A 149 -9.55 15.51 -1.71
N VAL A 150 -9.06 14.78 -0.73
CA VAL A 150 -8.74 13.35 -0.82
C VAL A 150 -10.00 12.49 -0.82
N TYR A 151 -11.10 12.95 -0.19
CA TYR A 151 -12.33 12.16 -0.07
C TYR A 151 -12.89 11.73 -1.43
N LYS A 152 -12.74 12.58 -2.46
CA LYS A 152 -13.13 12.28 -3.85
C LYS A 152 -12.38 11.11 -4.49
N TYR A 153 -11.23 10.71 -3.94
CA TYR A 153 -10.34 9.70 -4.53
C TYR A 153 -10.12 8.49 -3.60
N ILE A 154 -10.95 8.34 -2.54
CA ILE A 154 -10.83 7.23 -1.59
C ILE A 154 -10.95 5.88 -2.29
N ASP A 155 -11.83 5.76 -3.27
CA ASP A 155 -12.04 4.55 -4.05
C ASP A 155 -10.74 4.11 -4.76
N ILE A 156 -10.05 5.05 -5.43
CA ILE A 156 -8.77 4.84 -6.10
C ILE A 156 -7.66 4.55 -5.09
N ILE A 157 -7.58 5.31 -4.00
CA ILE A 157 -6.55 5.13 -2.95
C ILE A 157 -6.69 3.76 -2.29
N THR A 158 -7.92 3.37 -1.96
CA THR A 158 -8.24 2.07 -1.38
C THR A 158 -7.96 0.93 -2.36
N ALA A 159 -8.27 1.12 -3.65
CA ALA A 159 -7.93 0.15 -4.69
C ALA A 159 -6.41 -0.05 -4.81
N ILE A 160 -5.63 1.03 -4.83
CA ILE A 160 -4.15 1.01 -4.85
C ILE A 160 -3.62 0.23 -3.66
N LYS A 161 -4.07 0.57 -2.45
CA LYS A 161 -3.61 -0.07 -1.20
C LYS A 161 -3.97 -1.56 -1.14
N THR A 162 -5.10 -1.93 -1.71
CA THR A 162 -5.60 -3.31 -1.77
C THR A 162 -4.83 -4.16 -2.77
N LYS A 163 -4.68 -3.68 -4.01
CA LYS A 163 -3.93 -4.36 -5.06
C LYS A 163 -3.35 -3.31 -6.01
N PRO A 164 -2.01 -3.13 -6.05
CA PRO A 164 -1.36 -2.02 -6.75
C PRO A 164 -1.25 -2.27 -8.27
N PHE A 165 -2.31 -2.80 -8.88
CA PHE A 165 -2.51 -2.88 -10.32
C PHE A 165 -3.94 -2.44 -10.65
N LEU A 166 -4.08 -1.27 -11.28
CA LEU A 166 -5.36 -0.65 -11.60
C LEU A 166 -5.56 -0.55 -13.12
N LEU A 167 -6.81 -0.61 -13.55
CA LEU A 167 -7.25 -0.20 -14.89
C LEU A 167 -8.16 1.01 -14.73
N LEU A 168 -7.79 2.13 -15.32
CA LEU A 168 -8.66 3.31 -15.43
C LEU A 168 -9.29 3.30 -16.82
N ALA A 169 -10.60 3.13 -16.88
CA ALA A 169 -11.36 2.99 -18.11
C ALA A 169 -12.31 4.17 -18.30
N GLY A 170 -12.49 4.63 -19.53
CA GLY A 170 -13.45 5.68 -19.83
C GLY A 170 -13.21 6.28 -21.21
N ILE A 171 -14.04 7.26 -21.57
CA ILE A 171 -13.95 7.92 -22.87
C ILE A 171 -12.64 8.71 -23.01
N SER A 172 -12.21 8.98 -24.24
CA SER A 172 -11.02 9.77 -24.49
C SER A 172 -11.18 11.20 -23.95
N GLY A 173 -10.11 11.75 -23.38
CA GLY A 173 -10.12 13.10 -22.81
C GLY A 173 -10.60 13.24 -21.36
N THR A 174 -10.98 12.16 -20.67
CA THR A 174 -11.40 12.19 -19.24
C THR A 174 -10.25 12.35 -18.24
N GLY A 175 -9.01 12.52 -18.70
CA GLY A 175 -7.86 12.76 -17.82
C GLY A 175 -7.28 11.51 -17.14
N LYS A 176 -7.57 10.29 -17.62
CA LYS A 176 -7.05 9.03 -17.07
C LYS A 176 -5.53 9.03 -16.83
N SER A 177 -4.73 9.39 -17.84
CA SER A 177 -3.26 9.43 -17.70
C SER A 177 -2.80 10.64 -16.87
N ARG A 178 -3.62 11.70 -16.78
CA ARG A 178 -3.36 12.86 -15.92
C ARG A 178 -3.54 12.47 -14.45
N ILE A 179 -4.62 11.79 -14.07
CA ILE A 179 -4.86 11.45 -12.66
C ILE A 179 -3.74 10.57 -12.08
N VAL A 180 -3.17 9.64 -12.84
CA VAL A 180 -2.02 8.83 -12.38
C VAL A 180 -0.80 9.69 -12.06
N ARG A 181 -0.51 10.70 -12.89
CA ARG A 181 0.57 11.65 -12.64
C ARG A 181 0.29 12.50 -11.41
N GLU A 182 -0.96 12.91 -11.23
CA GLU A 182 -1.36 13.76 -10.12
C GLU A 182 -1.39 12.98 -8.79
N LEU A 183 -1.71 11.68 -8.79
CA LEU A 183 -1.54 10.80 -7.63
C LEU A 183 -0.07 10.71 -7.20
N ALA A 184 0.85 10.55 -8.17
CA ALA A 184 2.28 10.57 -7.88
C ALA A 184 2.75 11.94 -7.36
N ARG A 185 2.19 13.03 -7.90
CA ARG A 185 2.47 14.42 -7.48
C ARG A 185 1.96 14.70 -6.07
N ALA A 186 0.78 14.19 -5.73
CA ALA A 186 0.12 14.35 -4.44
C ALA A 186 0.91 13.77 -3.26
N TYR A 187 1.88 12.89 -3.52
CA TYR A 187 2.85 12.46 -2.50
C TYR A 187 3.83 13.57 -2.10
N TRP A 188 4.06 14.59 -2.91
CA TRP A 188 5.00 15.67 -2.61
C TRP A 188 4.30 16.86 -1.98
N TYR A 189 5.01 17.61 -1.13
CA TYR A 189 4.50 18.88 -0.61
C TYR A 189 4.41 19.93 -1.73
N GLU A 190 3.36 20.75 -1.73
CA GLU A 190 3.09 21.73 -2.81
C GLU A 190 4.27 22.69 -3.09
N ASN A 191 5.11 22.95 -2.09
CA ASN A 191 6.27 23.81 -2.20
C ASN A 191 7.53 23.10 -2.78
N SER A 192 7.56 21.77 -2.87
CA SER A 192 8.73 21.00 -3.29
C SER A 192 9.02 21.10 -4.79
N ALA A 193 10.26 20.75 -5.17
CA ALA A 193 10.65 20.70 -6.58
C ALA A 193 9.88 19.63 -7.35
N GLU A 194 9.69 18.45 -6.74
CA GLU A 194 8.96 17.33 -7.33
C GLU A 194 7.48 17.63 -7.56
N TYR A 195 6.82 18.36 -6.64
CA TYR A 195 5.43 18.77 -6.84
C TYR A 195 5.28 19.73 -8.02
N LYS A 196 6.28 20.58 -8.28
CA LYS A 196 6.26 21.56 -9.39
C LYS A 196 6.83 21.00 -10.69
N ALA A 197 7.48 19.83 -10.64
CA ALA A 197 8.10 19.21 -11.81
C ALA A 197 7.07 18.82 -12.86
N GLN A 198 7.39 18.97 -14.14
CA GLN A 198 6.53 18.48 -15.23
C GLN A 198 6.23 16.98 -15.06
N LYS A 199 7.27 16.22 -14.70
CA LYS A 199 7.23 14.80 -14.41
C LYS A 199 7.83 14.56 -13.02
N PRO A 200 7.02 14.23 -12.00
CA PRO A 200 7.54 13.81 -10.70
C PRO A 200 8.47 12.60 -10.82
N LYS A 201 9.51 12.50 -9.97
CA LYS A 201 10.52 11.44 -10.07
C LYS A 201 9.96 10.03 -9.82
N ASN A 202 8.87 9.95 -9.07
CA ASN A 202 8.12 8.73 -8.73
C ASN A 202 7.00 8.43 -9.74
N PHE A 203 7.03 9.03 -10.93
CA PHE A 203 6.09 8.76 -12.01
C PHE A 203 6.81 8.42 -13.31
N GLU A 204 6.38 7.35 -13.97
CA GLU A 204 6.84 6.96 -15.30
C GLU A 204 5.65 6.62 -16.19
N MET A 205 5.70 7.04 -17.45
CA MET A 205 4.62 6.79 -18.42
C MET A 205 5.19 6.06 -19.62
N ILE A 206 4.69 4.86 -19.88
CA ILE A 206 5.08 4.02 -21.00
C ILE A 206 3.87 3.92 -21.93
N GLN A 207 4.03 4.40 -23.17
CA GLN A 207 2.98 4.32 -24.18
C GLN A 207 3.02 2.94 -24.86
N VAL A 208 1.94 2.18 -24.70
CA VAL A 208 1.81 0.89 -25.37
C VAL A 208 1.68 1.10 -26.87
N LYS A 209 2.30 0.24 -27.67
CA LYS A 209 2.23 0.29 -29.13
C LYS A 209 1.53 -0.95 -29.68
N PRO A 210 0.81 -0.84 -30.81
CA PRO A 210 0.04 -1.96 -31.37
C PRO A 210 0.87 -3.19 -31.76
N ASN A 211 2.17 -3.01 -32.00
CA ASN A 211 3.09 -4.07 -32.40
C ASN A 211 3.73 -4.83 -31.22
N TRP A 212 3.29 -4.57 -29.99
CA TRP A 212 3.77 -5.28 -28.81
C TRP A 212 3.13 -6.67 -28.73
N HIS A 213 3.95 -7.70 -28.94
CA HIS A 213 3.51 -9.12 -28.96
C HIS A 213 4.23 -10.00 -27.92
N ASP A 214 5.18 -9.41 -27.18
CA ASP A 214 5.89 -10.04 -26.08
C ASP A 214 6.41 -8.94 -25.13
N SER A 215 7.12 -9.35 -24.06
CA SER A 215 7.58 -8.47 -23.00
C SER A 215 8.85 -7.70 -23.32
N THR A 216 9.41 -7.85 -24.52
CA THR A 216 10.71 -7.27 -24.92
C THR A 216 10.75 -5.75 -24.80
N GLU A 217 9.71 -5.07 -25.25
CA GLU A 217 9.64 -3.60 -25.27
C GLU A 217 9.49 -3.02 -23.86
N LEU A 218 8.89 -3.78 -22.94
CA LEU A 218 8.70 -3.38 -21.56
C LEU A 218 9.92 -3.73 -20.69
N MET A 219 10.34 -5.00 -20.72
CA MET A 219 11.38 -5.57 -19.87
C MET A 219 12.79 -5.32 -20.43
N GLY A 220 12.95 -5.40 -21.74
CA GLY A 220 14.25 -5.47 -22.41
C GLY A 220 14.60 -6.89 -22.88
N TYR A 221 15.78 -7.04 -23.48
CA TYR A 221 16.23 -8.30 -24.07
C TYR A 221 17.74 -8.43 -24.11
N VAL A 222 18.24 -9.66 -24.22
CA VAL A 222 19.66 -9.93 -24.46
C VAL A 222 19.96 -9.81 -25.96
N SER A 223 20.73 -8.80 -26.33
CA SER A 223 21.29 -8.62 -27.67
C SER A 223 22.64 -9.32 -27.78
N ARG A 224 22.94 -9.88 -28.97
CA ARG A 224 24.24 -10.50 -29.30
C ARG A 224 24.94 -9.83 -30.47
N VAL A 225 24.45 -8.67 -30.91
CA VAL A 225 24.94 -7.98 -32.12
C VAL A 225 26.40 -7.55 -31.99
N SER A 226 26.86 -7.20 -30.79
CA SER A 226 28.23 -6.80 -30.48
C SER A 226 29.21 -7.98 -30.30
N GLY A 227 28.78 -9.23 -30.51
CA GLY A 227 29.58 -10.44 -30.30
C GLY A 227 29.65 -10.92 -28.84
N SER A 228 29.31 -10.07 -27.87
CA SER A 228 29.09 -10.44 -26.46
C SER A 228 27.62 -10.24 -26.09
N PRO A 229 27.02 -11.09 -25.23
CA PRO A 229 25.67 -10.85 -24.74
C PRO A 229 25.60 -9.54 -23.94
N ILE A 230 24.74 -8.62 -24.34
CA ILE A 230 24.46 -7.36 -23.64
C ILE A 230 22.95 -7.25 -23.45
N TYR A 231 22.51 -6.92 -22.24
CA TYR A 231 21.10 -6.68 -21.97
C TYR A 231 20.71 -5.26 -22.36
N VAL A 232 19.76 -5.11 -23.27
CA VAL A 232 19.14 -3.82 -23.62
C VAL A 232 18.03 -3.59 -22.61
N ILE A 233 18.21 -2.62 -21.71
CA ILE A 233 17.33 -2.39 -20.55
C ILE A 233 16.08 -1.60 -20.96
N GLY A 234 14.90 -2.13 -20.64
CA GLY A 234 13.64 -1.40 -20.78
C GLY A 234 13.39 -0.38 -19.65
N ASP A 235 12.59 0.65 -19.94
CA ASP A 235 12.28 1.73 -18.98
C ASP A 235 11.61 1.22 -17.70
N PHE A 236 10.87 0.12 -17.80
CA PHE A 236 10.23 -0.53 -16.66
C PHE A 236 11.24 -1.04 -15.63
N LEU A 237 12.33 -1.70 -16.05
CA LEU A 237 13.37 -2.16 -15.12
C LEU A 237 14.13 -1.00 -14.48
N ARG A 238 14.39 0.07 -15.25
CA ARG A 238 14.97 1.31 -14.71
C ARG A 238 14.06 1.95 -13.67
N PHE A 239 12.74 1.93 -13.89
CA PHE A 239 11.77 2.46 -12.94
C PHE A 239 11.63 1.59 -11.67
N ILE A 240 11.57 0.26 -11.82
CA ILE A 240 11.60 -0.68 -10.68
C ILE A 240 12.84 -0.45 -9.82
N THR A 241 14.00 -0.23 -10.43
CA THR A 241 15.24 -0.01 -9.68
C THR A 241 15.17 1.28 -8.86
N ARG A 242 14.66 2.38 -9.44
CA ARG A 242 14.43 3.64 -8.70
C ARG A 242 13.45 3.47 -7.54
N ALA A 243 12.43 2.63 -7.69
CA ALA A 243 11.48 2.32 -6.63
C ALA A 243 12.12 1.52 -5.49
N TRP A 244 13.00 0.58 -5.80
CA TRP A 244 13.83 -0.15 -4.83
C TRP A 244 14.76 0.76 -4.01
N GLU A 245 15.29 1.81 -4.63
CA GLU A 245 16.14 2.80 -3.95
C GLU A 245 15.36 3.69 -2.96
N ASN A 246 14.03 3.76 -3.08
CA ASN A 246 13.19 4.72 -2.35
C ASN A 246 11.89 4.05 -1.85
N LEU A 247 12.01 3.00 -1.04
CA LEU A 247 10.89 2.14 -0.62
C LEU A 247 9.74 2.85 0.11
N ASP A 248 9.99 4.00 0.75
CA ASP A 248 8.95 4.77 1.45
C ASP A 248 8.13 5.67 0.51
N THR A 249 8.60 5.87 -0.72
CA THR A 249 7.92 6.70 -1.72
C THR A 249 7.08 5.82 -2.64
N PRO A 250 5.79 6.09 -2.88
CA PRO A 250 5.00 5.34 -3.85
C PRO A 250 5.41 5.70 -5.29
N TYR A 251 5.71 4.68 -6.11
CA TYR A 251 6.14 4.81 -7.51
C TYR A 251 5.01 4.39 -8.45
N PHE A 252 4.57 5.31 -9.30
CA PHE A 252 3.46 5.11 -10.22
C PHE A 252 3.96 4.89 -11.65
N LEU A 253 3.71 3.69 -12.18
CA LEU A 253 3.91 3.38 -13.59
C LEU A 253 2.56 3.46 -14.32
N CYS A 254 2.46 4.37 -15.28
CA CYS A 254 1.30 4.51 -16.16
C CYS A 254 1.57 3.80 -17.49
N LEU A 255 0.86 2.70 -17.76
CA LEU A 255 0.79 2.09 -19.08
C LEU A 255 -0.33 2.76 -19.87
N ASP A 256 0.07 3.71 -20.73
CA ASP A 256 -0.88 4.53 -21.47
C ASP A 256 -1.44 3.76 -22.68
N GLU A 257 -2.76 3.79 -22.83
CA GLU A 257 -3.52 3.06 -23.86
C GLU A 257 -3.22 1.55 -23.82
N MET A 258 -3.33 0.98 -22.62
CA MET A 258 -2.92 -0.39 -22.29
C MET A 258 -3.56 -1.44 -23.22
N ASN A 259 -4.77 -1.18 -23.70
CA ASN A 259 -5.56 -2.04 -24.59
C ASN A 259 -5.16 -1.97 -26.09
N LEU A 260 -4.19 -1.15 -26.48
CA LEU A 260 -3.70 -1.10 -27.87
C LEU A 260 -3.04 -2.40 -28.35
N ALA A 261 -2.53 -3.20 -27.44
CA ALA A 261 -1.93 -4.50 -27.72
C ALA A 261 -2.49 -5.58 -26.77
N PRO A 262 -2.37 -6.87 -27.12
CA PRO A 262 -2.81 -7.96 -26.26
C PRO A 262 -2.08 -7.97 -24.92
N VAL A 263 -2.74 -7.49 -23.87
CA VAL A 263 -2.13 -7.24 -22.56
C VAL A 263 -1.54 -8.48 -21.94
N GLU A 264 -2.19 -9.63 -22.09
CA GLU A 264 -1.66 -10.90 -21.57
C GLU A 264 -0.35 -11.37 -22.24
N GLN A 265 0.05 -10.78 -23.38
CA GLN A 265 1.28 -11.13 -24.08
C GLN A 265 2.45 -10.28 -23.61
N TYR A 266 2.37 -8.95 -23.74
CA TYR A 266 3.48 -8.08 -23.38
C TYR A 266 3.64 -7.86 -21.88
N PHE A 267 2.57 -8.09 -21.11
CA PHE A 267 2.56 -7.91 -19.65
C PHE A 267 2.55 -9.23 -18.89
N ALA A 268 2.87 -10.34 -19.56
CA ALA A 268 2.73 -11.70 -19.05
C ALA A 268 3.51 -11.94 -17.74
N GLU A 269 4.76 -11.49 -17.67
CA GLU A 269 5.67 -11.66 -16.55
C GLU A 269 5.14 -10.92 -15.32
N PHE A 270 4.74 -9.65 -15.46
CA PHE A 270 4.16 -8.90 -14.36
C PHE A 270 2.88 -9.55 -13.84
N LEU A 271 1.96 -9.93 -14.74
CA LEU A 271 0.72 -10.62 -14.36
C LEU A 271 1.01 -11.94 -13.63
N SER A 272 2.11 -12.63 -13.96
CA SER A 272 2.51 -13.83 -13.22
C SER A 272 3.06 -13.50 -11.84
N ILE A 273 3.94 -12.50 -11.75
CA ILE A 273 4.69 -12.20 -10.52
C ILE A 273 3.84 -11.48 -9.47
N ILE A 274 2.87 -10.66 -9.85
CA ILE A 274 1.97 -10.00 -8.90
C ILE A 274 1.18 -11.01 -8.04
N GLU A 275 0.98 -12.23 -8.54
CA GLU A 275 0.30 -13.32 -7.83
C GLU A 275 1.21 -14.05 -6.83
N SER A 276 2.53 -13.84 -6.90
CA SER A 276 3.49 -14.38 -5.95
C SER A 276 3.68 -13.49 -4.71
N ARG A 277 3.00 -12.33 -4.67
CA ARG A 277 3.07 -11.39 -3.54
C ARG A 277 2.69 -12.09 -2.25
N LYS A 278 3.57 -12.03 -1.26
CA LYS A 278 3.34 -12.56 0.09
C LYS A 278 3.92 -11.62 1.14
N SER A 279 3.29 -11.60 2.31
CA SER A 279 3.86 -10.96 3.48
C SER A 279 4.99 -11.85 4.04
N SER A 280 6.14 -11.24 4.27
CA SER A 280 7.30 -11.87 4.90
C SER A 280 7.19 -11.79 6.43
N GLU A 281 7.95 -12.60 7.16
CA GLU A 281 7.95 -12.62 8.64
C GLU A 281 8.34 -11.26 9.26
N ASP A 282 9.09 -10.44 8.52
CA ASP A 282 9.48 -9.09 8.91
C ASP A 282 8.44 -8.01 8.57
N GLY A 283 7.31 -8.40 7.98
CA GLY A 283 6.21 -7.50 7.59
C GLY A 283 6.41 -6.82 6.23
N THR A 284 7.47 -7.17 5.48
CA THR A 284 7.67 -6.66 4.12
C THR A 284 6.93 -7.50 3.10
N ILE A 285 6.45 -6.87 2.02
CA ILE A 285 5.84 -7.62 0.90
C ILE A 285 6.93 -7.98 -0.11
N VAL A 286 7.04 -9.28 -0.42
CA VAL A 286 8.02 -9.82 -1.37
C VAL A 286 7.33 -10.52 -2.53
N THR A 287 8.03 -10.64 -3.66
CA THR A 287 7.58 -11.37 -4.85
C THR A 287 8.67 -12.31 -5.34
N ASP A 288 8.28 -13.27 -6.18
CA ASP A 288 9.23 -13.93 -7.07
C ASP A 288 9.93 -12.90 -7.99
N PRO A 289 11.13 -13.20 -8.51
CA PRO A 289 11.85 -12.27 -9.38
C PRO A 289 11.16 -12.14 -10.74
N ILE A 290 10.85 -10.90 -11.12
CA ILE A 290 10.37 -10.55 -12.46
C ILE A 290 11.45 -10.70 -13.52
N LEU A 291 12.71 -10.48 -13.15
CA LEU A 291 13.86 -10.91 -13.94
C LEU A 291 14.75 -11.80 -13.09
N LYS A 292 14.76 -13.10 -13.42
CA LYS A 292 15.57 -14.12 -12.72
C LYS A 292 17.05 -13.80 -12.84
N LYS A 293 17.80 -14.08 -11.78
CA LYS A 293 19.26 -14.02 -11.80
C LYS A 293 19.86 -14.96 -12.85
N SER A 294 20.96 -14.54 -13.45
CA SER A 294 21.75 -15.34 -14.37
C SER A 294 23.21 -15.38 -13.94
N THR A 295 23.86 -16.51 -14.20
CA THR A 295 25.31 -16.68 -13.99
C THR A 295 26.13 -16.08 -15.14
N GLU A 296 25.48 -15.68 -16.24
CA GLU A 296 26.13 -15.03 -17.37
C GLU A 296 26.54 -13.59 -17.05
N ASP A 297 27.66 -13.14 -17.63
CA ASP A 297 28.25 -11.82 -17.35
C ASP A 297 27.31 -10.65 -17.65
N TRP A 298 26.41 -10.79 -18.64
CA TRP A 298 25.45 -9.74 -18.98
C TRP A 298 24.59 -9.33 -17.79
N TYR A 299 24.29 -10.25 -16.86
CA TYR A 299 23.47 -9.96 -15.69
C TYR A 299 24.22 -9.15 -14.64
N ARG A 300 25.53 -9.42 -14.48
CA ARG A 300 26.40 -8.60 -13.63
C ARG A 300 26.54 -7.18 -14.16
N VAL A 301 26.68 -7.04 -15.48
CA VAL A 301 26.73 -5.74 -16.16
C VAL A 301 25.38 -5.02 -16.02
N LEU A 302 24.27 -5.70 -16.27
CA LEU A 302 22.91 -5.16 -16.12
C LEU A 302 22.67 -4.62 -14.71
N THR A 303 22.92 -5.44 -13.69
CA THR A 303 22.68 -5.04 -12.29
C THR A 303 23.60 -3.90 -11.89
N ALA A 304 24.83 -3.85 -12.38
CA ALA A 304 25.72 -2.72 -12.16
C ALA A 304 25.24 -1.43 -12.85
N GLU A 305 24.75 -1.51 -14.10
CA GLU A 305 24.19 -0.35 -14.81
C GLU A 305 22.91 0.18 -14.14
N LEU A 306 22.03 -0.73 -13.69
CA LEU A 306 20.78 -0.37 -13.03
C LEU A 306 21.01 0.34 -11.69
N THR A 307 21.95 -0.17 -10.88
CA THR A 307 22.11 0.26 -9.47
C THR A 307 23.17 1.34 -9.26
N GLY A 308 23.97 1.67 -10.27
CA GLY A 308 24.99 2.71 -10.18
C GLY A 308 26.01 2.40 -9.07
N ASP A 309 26.02 3.21 -8.01
CA ASP A 309 26.90 3.06 -6.83
C ASP A 309 26.22 2.35 -5.66
N ASN A 310 24.94 1.95 -5.78
CA ASN A 310 24.20 1.29 -4.70
C ASN A 310 24.57 -0.20 -4.60
N GLU A 311 25.70 -0.48 -3.92
CA GLU A 311 26.21 -1.85 -3.74
C GLU A 311 25.23 -2.77 -3.00
N ALA A 312 24.49 -2.26 -2.01
CA ALA A 312 23.54 -3.05 -1.26
C ALA A 312 22.40 -3.58 -2.16
N LEU A 313 21.85 -2.70 -3.01
CA LEU A 313 20.81 -3.08 -3.97
C LEU A 313 21.37 -4.00 -5.07
N ARG A 314 22.61 -3.75 -5.53
CA ARG A 314 23.28 -4.60 -6.51
C ARG A 314 23.43 -6.03 -6.00
N ASN A 315 23.90 -6.20 -4.76
CA ASN A 315 24.06 -7.51 -4.14
C ASN A 315 22.72 -8.24 -4.02
N ARG A 316 21.65 -7.53 -3.60
CA ARG A 316 20.30 -8.09 -3.59
C ARG A 316 19.88 -8.62 -4.97
N PHE A 317 20.04 -7.82 -6.03
CA PHE A 317 19.68 -8.26 -7.39
C PHE A 317 20.50 -9.47 -7.84
N LEU A 318 21.79 -9.52 -7.51
CA LEU A 318 22.65 -10.67 -7.82
C LEU A 318 22.24 -11.95 -7.07
N GLU A 319 21.76 -11.82 -5.83
CA GLU A 319 21.38 -12.95 -4.97
C GLU A 319 19.97 -13.47 -5.25
N GLU A 320 19.00 -12.56 -5.45
CA GLU A 320 17.57 -12.88 -5.49
C GLU A 320 16.96 -12.78 -6.89
N GLY A 321 17.62 -12.08 -7.81
CA GLY A 321 16.99 -11.58 -9.02
C GLY A 321 16.38 -10.19 -8.81
N ILE A 322 15.81 -9.60 -9.86
CA ILE A 322 15.06 -8.34 -9.74
C ILE A 322 13.60 -8.70 -9.43
N THR A 323 13.12 -8.27 -8.26
CA THR A 323 11.76 -8.48 -7.75
C THR A 323 10.95 -7.19 -7.82
N ILE A 324 9.63 -7.26 -7.62
CA ILE A 324 8.76 -6.07 -7.61
C ILE A 324 8.78 -5.47 -6.20
N PRO A 325 9.16 -4.19 -6.02
CA PRO A 325 9.16 -3.56 -4.71
C PRO A 325 7.73 -3.22 -4.28
N GLN A 326 7.47 -3.24 -2.97
CA GLN A 326 6.12 -3.07 -2.40
C GLN A 326 5.45 -1.72 -2.72
N ASN A 327 6.27 -0.71 -3.05
CA ASN A 327 5.85 0.66 -3.34
C ASN A 327 5.57 0.90 -4.84
N LEU A 328 5.69 -0.12 -5.70
CA LEU A 328 5.35 -0.01 -7.12
C LEU A 328 3.84 -0.15 -7.32
N ILE A 329 3.24 0.84 -7.98
CA ILE A 329 1.84 0.91 -8.36
C ILE A 329 1.79 0.98 -9.89
N VAL A 330 1.12 0.02 -10.51
CA VAL A 330 0.91 0.01 -11.97
C VAL A 330 -0.52 0.41 -12.28
N VAL A 331 -0.68 1.36 -13.20
CA VAL A 331 -2.00 1.81 -13.68
C VAL A 331 -2.02 1.73 -15.20
N GLY A 332 -2.96 0.96 -15.74
CA GLY A 332 -3.26 0.94 -17.18
C GLY A 332 -4.39 1.90 -17.51
N THR A 333 -4.21 2.78 -18.49
CA THR A 333 -5.30 3.62 -19.00
C THR A 333 -5.95 2.94 -20.21
N VAL A 334 -7.27 2.96 -20.25
CA VAL A 334 -8.07 2.22 -21.25
C VAL A 334 -9.05 3.18 -21.90
N ASN A 335 -8.98 3.27 -23.23
CA ASN A 335 -9.98 3.99 -24.02
C ASN A 335 -11.10 3.02 -24.42
N MET A 336 -12.35 3.39 -24.10
CA MET A 336 -13.54 2.58 -24.32
C MET A 336 -14.17 2.83 -25.70
N ASP A 337 -13.91 4.01 -26.29
CA ASP A 337 -14.59 4.51 -27.48
C ASP A 337 -14.07 3.89 -28.78
N GLU A 338 -12.84 3.37 -28.76
CA GLU A 338 -12.17 2.78 -29.91
C GLU A 338 -12.03 1.26 -29.74
N THR A 339 -12.47 0.50 -30.75
CA THR A 339 -12.39 -0.97 -30.80
C THR A 339 -10.94 -1.43 -30.70
N THR A 340 -10.53 -1.75 -29.49
CA THR A 340 -9.19 -2.23 -29.12
C THR A 340 -9.29 -3.66 -28.59
N PHE A 341 -8.17 -4.26 -28.19
CA PHE A 341 -8.18 -5.63 -27.67
C PHE A 341 -8.97 -5.69 -26.36
N SER A 342 -9.97 -6.57 -26.32
CA SER A 342 -10.72 -6.84 -25.09
C SER A 342 -9.81 -7.50 -24.05
N PHE A 343 -10.01 -7.15 -22.79
CA PHE A 343 -9.22 -7.72 -21.71
C PHE A 343 -9.57 -9.18 -21.48
N SER A 344 -8.55 -10.03 -21.46
CA SER A 344 -8.73 -11.39 -21.00
C SER A 344 -9.07 -11.42 -19.50
N ARG A 345 -9.83 -12.44 -19.07
CA ARG A 345 -10.13 -12.66 -17.63
C ARG A 345 -8.87 -12.73 -16.78
N LYS A 346 -7.75 -13.20 -17.36
CA LYS A 346 -6.44 -13.26 -16.69
C LYS A 346 -5.99 -11.88 -16.22
N VAL A 347 -6.23 -10.83 -17.02
CA VAL A 347 -5.88 -9.45 -16.68
C VAL A 347 -6.88 -8.89 -15.67
N LEU A 348 -8.18 -9.03 -15.92
CA LEU A 348 -9.24 -8.51 -15.04
C LEU A 348 -9.21 -9.13 -13.63
N ASP A 349 -8.88 -10.41 -13.52
CA ASP A 349 -8.70 -11.07 -12.23
C ASP A 349 -7.57 -10.45 -11.40
N ARG A 350 -6.59 -9.79 -12.05
CA ARG A 350 -5.39 -9.22 -11.42
C ARG A 350 -5.46 -7.72 -11.20
N ALA A 351 -6.36 -7.03 -11.87
CA ALA A 351 -6.51 -5.59 -11.75
C ALA A 351 -7.71 -5.18 -10.88
N MET A 352 -7.66 -3.96 -10.35
CA MET A 352 -8.84 -3.20 -9.89
C MET A 352 -9.29 -2.30 -11.04
N THR A 353 -10.52 -2.46 -11.53
CA THR A 353 -11.04 -1.66 -12.65
C THR A 353 -11.86 -0.49 -12.11
N ILE A 354 -11.53 0.73 -12.52
CA ILE A 354 -12.26 1.95 -12.14
C ILE A 354 -12.72 2.65 -13.41
N GLU A 355 -14.00 2.95 -13.48
CA GLU A 355 -14.62 3.63 -14.61
C GLU A 355 -14.69 5.14 -14.35
N MET A 356 -14.06 5.94 -15.22
CA MET A 356 -13.97 7.39 -15.16
C MET A 356 -14.90 8.01 -16.21
N ASN A 357 -16.20 7.91 -15.99
CA ASN A 357 -17.22 8.42 -16.91
C ASN A 357 -17.73 9.82 -16.56
N GLU A 358 -17.56 10.27 -15.33
CA GLU A 358 -17.99 11.60 -14.92
C GLU A 358 -17.04 12.66 -15.47
N VAL A 359 -17.60 13.57 -16.28
CA VAL A 359 -16.86 14.70 -16.85
C VAL A 359 -17.33 15.97 -16.18
N ASP A 360 -16.46 16.55 -15.35
CA ASP A 360 -16.64 17.90 -14.83
C ASP A 360 -15.99 18.91 -15.78
N LEU A 361 -16.81 19.61 -16.57
CA LEU A 361 -16.35 20.62 -17.52
C LEU A 361 -15.81 21.90 -16.85
N TYR A 362 -16.03 22.08 -15.54
CA TYR A 362 -15.54 23.21 -14.77
C TYR A 362 -14.24 22.88 -14.02
N ALA A 363 -13.92 21.60 -13.85
CA ALA A 363 -12.71 21.15 -13.18
C ALA A 363 -11.43 21.61 -13.90
N GLY A 364 -10.39 21.94 -13.11
CA GLY A 364 -9.06 22.26 -13.63
C GLY A 364 -8.93 23.62 -14.34
N LEU A 365 -9.93 24.50 -14.24
CA LEU A 365 -9.89 25.87 -14.78
C LEU A 365 -9.21 26.86 -13.83
N ASP A 366 -9.24 26.59 -12.52
CA ASP A 366 -8.71 27.45 -11.46
C ASP A 366 -7.29 27.06 -10.99
N SER A 367 -6.80 25.89 -11.44
CA SER A 367 -5.56 25.28 -10.99
C SER A 367 -4.84 24.56 -12.12
N ARG A 368 -3.51 24.64 -12.15
CA ARG A 368 -2.69 23.89 -13.13
C ARG A 368 -2.70 22.39 -12.85
N TYR A 369 -2.79 22.02 -11.59
CA TYR A 369 -2.68 20.64 -11.09
C TYR A 369 -4.02 20.18 -10.52
N GLU A 370 -4.28 18.88 -10.61
CA GLU A 370 -5.44 18.28 -9.96
C GLU A 370 -5.21 18.34 -8.45
N ARG A 371 -6.15 18.90 -7.71
CA ARG A 371 -6.00 19.07 -6.27
C ARG A 371 -6.52 17.83 -5.57
N ILE A 372 -5.74 16.74 -5.57
CA ILE A 372 -6.04 15.50 -4.83
C ILE A 372 -5.85 15.67 -3.31
N GLY A 373 -5.06 16.67 -2.89
CA GLY A 373 -4.60 16.80 -1.50
C GLY A 373 -3.34 15.99 -1.23
N LYS A 374 -2.66 16.25 -0.11
CA LYS A 374 -1.39 15.58 0.22
C LYS A 374 -1.66 14.12 0.62
N LEU A 375 -1.09 13.17 -0.11
CA LEU A 375 -1.15 11.75 0.22
C LEU A 375 0.09 11.30 1.00
N SER A 376 -0.09 10.43 1.99
CA SER A 376 1.01 9.81 2.72
C SER A 376 1.36 8.43 2.16
N SER A 377 2.50 7.89 2.58
CA SER A 377 2.96 6.56 2.17
C SER A 377 2.00 5.46 2.63
N ASP A 378 1.48 5.56 3.86
CA ASP A 378 0.57 4.57 4.46
C ASP A 378 -0.84 4.55 3.85
N MET A 379 -1.22 5.58 3.10
CA MET A 379 -2.47 5.59 2.32
C MET A 379 -2.34 4.78 1.03
N LEU A 380 -1.14 4.64 0.47
CA LEU A 380 -0.91 4.07 -0.86
C LEU A 380 -0.16 2.73 -0.81
N ILE A 381 0.75 2.53 0.14
CA ILE A 381 1.53 1.31 0.28
C ILE A 381 0.80 0.36 1.24
N GLY A 382 0.22 -0.70 0.67
CA GLY A 382 -0.42 -1.77 1.44
C GLY A 382 0.59 -2.61 2.23
N THR A 383 0.16 -3.13 3.38
CA THR A 383 0.95 -4.03 4.25
C THR A 383 0.36 -5.44 4.34
N ALA A 384 -0.79 -5.66 3.69
CA ALA A 384 -1.49 -6.93 3.62
C ALA A 384 -1.71 -7.32 2.15
N VAL A 385 -1.69 -8.62 1.87
CA VAL A 385 -1.79 -9.18 0.51
C VAL A 385 -2.81 -10.31 0.41
N GLU A 386 -3.10 -10.99 1.50
CA GLU A 386 -4.08 -12.08 1.57
C GLU A 386 -5.16 -11.80 2.61
N GLY A 387 -6.31 -12.45 2.46
CA GLY A 387 -7.41 -12.29 3.41
C GLY A 387 -7.04 -12.72 4.84
N VAL A 388 -6.11 -13.68 4.99
CA VAL A 388 -5.63 -14.12 6.31
C VAL A 388 -4.89 -13.02 7.07
N ASP A 389 -4.28 -12.07 6.37
CA ASP A 389 -3.52 -10.97 6.96
C ASP A 389 -4.40 -9.98 7.73
N VAL A 390 -5.71 -9.93 7.39
CA VAL A 390 -6.67 -8.98 8.01
C VAL A 390 -7.79 -9.67 8.77
N TYR A 391 -8.06 -10.95 8.52
CA TYR A 391 -9.25 -11.63 9.04
C TYR A 391 -9.29 -11.70 10.57
N ALA A 392 -8.19 -12.11 11.21
CA ALA A 392 -8.16 -12.33 12.66
C ALA A 392 -8.40 -11.03 13.47
N ASP A 393 -7.96 -9.89 12.94
CA ASP A 393 -8.11 -8.59 13.59
C ASP A 393 -9.43 -7.89 13.21
N ASN A 394 -10.17 -8.37 12.20
CA ASN A 394 -11.38 -7.74 11.65
C ASN A 394 -12.51 -8.77 11.41
N GLU A 395 -12.65 -9.77 12.28
CA GLU A 395 -13.50 -10.94 12.05
C GLU A 395 -14.97 -10.56 11.77
N GLU A 396 -15.54 -9.63 12.56
CA GLU A 396 -16.92 -9.18 12.39
C GLU A 396 -17.16 -8.53 11.02
N VAL A 397 -16.32 -7.55 10.65
CA VAL A 397 -16.36 -6.88 9.34
C VAL A 397 -16.18 -7.88 8.22
N CYS A 398 -15.18 -8.77 8.34
CA CYS A 398 -14.90 -9.79 7.35
C CYS A 398 -16.08 -10.75 7.17
N ASN A 399 -16.79 -11.12 8.24
CA ASN A 399 -17.97 -11.96 8.16
C ASN A 399 -19.13 -11.27 7.43
N LYS A 400 -19.35 -9.96 7.65
CA LYS A 400 -20.32 -9.17 6.86
C LYS A 400 -20.00 -9.22 5.36
N VAL A 401 -18.72 -9.02 5.00
CA VAL A 401 -18.24 -9.12 3.61
C VAL A 401 -18.47 -10.51 3.03
N LEU A 402 -18.19 -11.57 3.79
CA LEU A 402 -18.41 -12.95 3.35
C LEU A 402 -19.90 -13.27 3.13
N THR A 403 -20.78 -12.77 3.99
CA THR A 403 -22.23 -12.91 3.81
C THR A 403 -22.70 -12.24 2.51
N TYR A 404 -22.28 -10.99 2.27
CA TYR A 404 -22.56 -10.28 1.02
C TYR A 404 -22.05 -11.08 -0.20
N LEU A 405 -20.78 -11.49 -0.17
CA LEU A 405 -20.17 -12.23 -1.28
C LEU A 405 -20.86 -13.57 -1.54
N GLN A 406 -21.28 -14.28 -0.50
CA GLN A 406 -21.99 -15.55 -0.65
C GLN A 406 -23.32 -15.34 -1.37
N ALA A 407 -24.11 -14.34 -0.97
CA ALA A 407 -25.38 -14.01 -1.62
C ALA A 407 -25.20 -13.67 -3.11
N VAL A 408 -24.20 -12.84 -3.44
CA VAL A 408 -23.89 -12.51 -4.85
C VAL A 408 -23.40 -13.75 -5.61
N ASN A 409 -22.55 -14.58 -5.00
CA ASN A 409 -22.01 -15.77 -5.64
C ASN A 409 -23.08 -16.84 -5.89
N ASP A 410 -24.11 -16.92 -5.06
CA ASP A 410 -25.25 -17.83 -5.25
C ASP A 410 -26.04 -17.48 -6.52
N VAL A 411 -26.18 -16.18 -6.84
CA VAL A 411 -26.78 -15.70 -8.09
C VAL A 411 -25.88 -16.03 -9.29
N LEU A 412 -24.55 -15.87 -9.13
CA LEU A 412 -23.57 -16.16 -10.17
C LEU A 412 -23.30 -17.65 -10.37
N ASN A 413 -23.82 -18.52 -9.50
CA ASN A 413 -23.56 -19.95 -9.58
C ASN A 413 -24.14 -20.56 -10.86
N GLY A 414 -23.35 -21.41 -11.52
CA GLY A 414 -23.70 -21.96 -12.84
C GLY A 414 -23.43 -21.02 -14.02
N THR A 415 -22.93 -19.81 -13.76
CA THR A 415 -22.41 -18.90 -14.79
C THR A 415 -20.88 -18.96 -14.84
N PRO A 416 -20.24 -18.50 -15.93
CA PRO A 416 -18.79 -18.39 -15.95
C PRO A 416 -18.24 -17.27 -15.04
N PHE A 417 -19.09 -16.46 -14.39
CA PHE A 417 -18.66 -15.29 -13.60
C PHE A 417 -18.50 -15.56 -12.10
N LYS A 418 -18.53 -16.84 -11.70
CA LYS A 418 -18.40 -17.28 -10.31
C LYS A 418 -17.23 -16.61 -9.58
N ILE A 419 -17.45 -16.29 -8.31
CA ILE A 419 -16.47 -15.67 -7.41
C ILE A 419 -15.58 -16.77 -6.82
N ALA A 420 -14.28 -16.53 -6.83
CA ALA A 420 -13.25 -17.43 -6.30
C ALA A 420 -12.44 -16.75 -5.18
N TYR A 421 -11.53 -17.51 -4.56
CA TYR A 421 -10.76 -17.08 -3.39
C TYR A 421 -9.97 -15.77 -3.58
N ARG A 422 -9.46 -15.50 -4.80
CA ARG A 422 -8.74 -14.26 -5.10
C ARG A 422 -9.63 -13.03 -4.94
N THR A 423 -10.79 -13.05 -5.59
CA THR A 423 -11.79 -11.98 -5.48
C THR A 423 -12.25 -11.82 -4.03
N ARG A 424 -12.48 -12.92 -3.31
CA ARG A 424 -12.79 -12.87 -1.87
C ARG A 424 -11.69 -12.14 -1.08
N ASN A 425 -10.42 -12.49 -1.26
CA ASN A 425 -9.31 -11.83 -0.56
C ASN A 425 -9.27 -10.32 -0.85
N GLU A 426 -9.46 -9.94 -2.11
CA GLU A 426 -9.49 -8.53 -2.52
C GLU A 426 -10.64 -7.76 -1.86
N PHE A 427 -11.83 -8.36 -1.75
CA PHE A 427 -12.97 -7.79 -1.02
C PHE A 427 -12.68 -7.55 0.46
N LEU A 428 -12.09 -8.53 1.14
CA LEU A 428 -11.75 -8.40 2.56
C LEU A 428 -10.74 -7.25 2.78
N LEU A 429 -9.68 -7.22 1.95
CA LEU A 429 -8.65 -6.19 2.03
C LEU A 429 -9.21 -4.80 1.72
N TYR A 430 -10.05 -4.67 0.68
CA TYR A 430 -10.63 -3.40 0.27
C TYR A 430 -11.51 -2.79 1.35
N VAL A 431 -12.45 -3.58 1.90
CA VAL A 431 -13.36 -3.10 2.94
C VAL A 431 -12.58 -2.70 4.19
N VAL A 432 -11.61 -3.51 4.63
CA VAL A 432 -10.76 -3.17 5.79
C VAL A 432 -9.93 -1.91 5.54
N ASN A 433 -9.39 -1.74 4.33
CA ASN A 433 -8.64 -0.54 3.97
C ASN A 433 -9.52 0.72 3.87
N ASN A 434 -10.84 0.55 3.70
CA ASN A 434 -11.80 1.64 3.57
C ASN A 434 -12.30 2.14 4.95
N LEU A 435 -12.36 1.27 5.97
CA LEU A 435 -12.82 1.61 7.34
C LEU A 435 -12.25 2.92 7.92
N PRO A 436 -10.96 3.28 7.72
CA PRO A 436 -10.43 4.54 8.23
C PRO A 436 -11.04 5.81 7.64
N TYR A 437 -11.80 5.72 6.54
CA TYR A 437 -12.39 6.84 5.81
C TYR A 437 -13.89 6.96 6.09
N ASN A 438 -14.23 7.19 7.36
CA ASN A 438 -15.60 7.25 7.85
C ASN A 438 -16.21 8.66 7.85
N MET A 439 -15.70 9.58 7.03
CA MET A 439 -16.19 10.96 6.94
C MET A 439 -16.41 11.35 5.48
N ASP A 440 -17.35 12.26 5.23
CA ASP A 440 -17.49 12.90 3.93
C ASP A 440 -16.71 14.23 3.83
N GLU A 441 -16.78 14.87 2.67
CA GLU A 441 -16.19 16.19 2.40
C GLU A 441 -16.76 17.32 3.28
N ASN A 442 -17.93 17.13 3.89
CA ASN A 442 -18.59 18.09 4.77
C ASN A 442 -18.31 17.81 6.25
N GLY A 443 -17.53 16.78 6.56
CA GLY A 443 -17.22 16.33 7.93
C GLY A 443 -18.34 15.53 8.60
N ASN A 444 -19.34 15.04 7.86
CA ASN A 444 -20.34 14.14 8.39
C ASN A 444 -19.73 12.75 8.59
N GLU A 445 -19.94 12.17 9.78
CA GLU A 445 -19.42 10.84 10.11
C GLU A 445 -20.40 9.73 9.67
N PHE A 446 -19.87 8.74 8.97
CA PHE A 446 -20.57 7.52 8.60
C PHE A 446 -20.38 6.45 9.68
N SER A 447 -21.43 5.67 9.93
CA SER A 447 -21.29 4.44 10.71
C SER A 447 -20.40 3.43 9.99
N GLU A 448 -19.84 2.48 10.75
CA GLU A 448 -19.02 1.40 10.19
C GLU A 448 -19.77 0.63 9.09
N ASP A 449 -21.07 0.36 9.29
CA ASP A 449 -21.89 -0.36 8.31
C ASP A 449 -22.14 0.44 7.02
N GLU A 450 -22.24 1.77 7.11
CA GLU A 450 -22.30 2.63 5.93
C GLU A 450 -21.00 2.60 5.14
N VAL A 451 -19.84 2.66 5.81
CA VAL A 451 -18.53 2.55 5.16
C VAL A 451 -18.36 1.17 4.51
N ILE A 452 -18.75 0.09 5.19
CA ILE A 452 -18.72 -1.26 4.64
C ILE A 452 -19.61 -1.35 3.40
N ALA A 453 -20.83 -0.83 3.45
CA ALA A 453 -21.77 -0.89 2.33
C ALA A 453 -21.26 -0.14 1.10
N THR A 454 -20.72 1.08 1.28
CA THR A 454 -20.09 1.84 0.19
C THR A 454 -18.91 1.08 -0.41
N ALA A 455 -18.00 0.58 0.43
CA ALA A 455 -16.84 -0.17 -0.03
C ALA A 455 -17.20 -1.47 -0.77
N LEU A 456 -18.26 -2.17 -0.33
CA LEU A 456 -18.79 -3.35 -0.99
C LEU A 456 -19.36 -3.03 -2.38
N ASP A 457 -20.08 -1.92 -2.50
CA ASP A 457 -20.63 -1.47 -3.78
C ASP A 457 -19.52 -1.09 -4.77
N GLU A 458 -18.53 -0.33 -4.31
CA GLU A 458 -17.35 0.06 -5.08
C GLU A 458 -16.62 -1.17 -5.65
N ILE A 459 -16.16 -2.07 -4.78
CA ILE A 459 -15.39 -3.24 -5.23
C ILE A 459 -16.24 -4.26 -6.00
N THR A 460 -17.56 -4.28 -5.82
CA THR A 460 -18.47 -5.05 -6.68
C THR A 460 -18.40 -4.58 -8.13
N SER A 461 -18.45 -3.26 -8.34
CA SER A 461 -18.25 -2.67 -9.67
C SER A 461 -16.85 -3.01 -10.21
N MET A 462 -15.81 -2.79 -9.40
CA MET A 462 -14.41 -2.96 -9.83
C MET A 462 -14.05 -4.40 -10.19
N LYS A 463 -14.54 -5.39 -9.43
CA LYS A 463 -14.07 -6.79 -9.51
C LYS A 463 -15.10 -7.79 -9.99
N ILE A 464 -16.38 -7.57 -9.75
CA ILE A 464 -17.41 -8.51 -10.17
C ILE A 464 -17.96 -8.08 -11.53
N LEU A 465 -18.47 -6.86 -11.63
CA LEU A 465 -19.15 -6.40 -12.83
C LEU A 465 -18.21 -6.27 -14.03
N SER A 466 -16.97 -5.85 -13.81
CA SER A 466 -15.94 -5.74 -14.87
C SER A 466 -15.68 -7.03 -15.65
N ARG A 467 -16.04 -8.20 -15.10
CA ARG A 467 -15.90 -9.51 -15.74
C ARG A 467 -17.17 -9.97 -16.46
N ILE A 468 -18.30 -9.29 -16.30
CA ILE A 468 -19.59 -9.68 -16.88
C ILE A 468 -19.70 -9.10 -18.29
N GLU A 469 -19.70 -10.01 -19.26
CA GLU A 469 -19.92 -9.70 -20.66
C GLU A 469 -20.48 -10.91 -21.41
N GLY A 470 -21.30 -10.66 -22.42
CA GLY A 470 -21.86 -11.72 -23.26
C GLY A 470 -23.19 -11.37 -23.91
N ASP A 471 -23.61 -12.28 -24.77
CA ASP A 471 -24.96 -12.32 -25.34
C ASP A 471 -25.96 -12.98 -24.36
N ASP A 472 -27.22 -13.09 -24.78
CA ASP A 472 -28.31 -13.70 -24.01
C ASP A 472 -28.07 -15.16 -23.59
N THR A 473 -27.06 -15.84 -24.17
CA THR A 473 -26.70 -17.20 -23.75
C THR A 473 -25.86 -17.20 -22.47
N LYS A 474 -24.98 -16.20 -22.30
CA LYS A 474 -24.08 -16.06 -21.15
C LYS A 474 -24.63 -15.11 -20.10
N VAL A 475 -25.26 -14.02 -20.51
CA VAL A 475 -25.79 -12.97 -19.65
C VAL A 475 -27.28 -12.82 -19.93
N LYS A 476 -28.11 -13.50 -19.14
CA LYS A 476 -29.56 -13.40 -19.26
C LYS A 476 -30.06 -12.14 -18.56
N HIS A 477 -31.14 -11.54 -19.07
CA HIS A 477 -31.82 -10.43 -18.38
C HIS A 477 -32.15 -10.77 -16.91
N SER A 478 -32.63 -11.99 -16.67
CA SER A 478 -32.95 -12.48 -15.32
C SER A 478 -31.74 -12.68 -14.41
N LEU A 479 -30.53 -12.84 -14.96
CA LEU A 479 -29.30 -12.85 -14.17
C LEU A 479 -29.00 -11.44 -13.65
N LEU A 480 -29.05 -10.44 -14.54
CA LEU A 480 -28.80 -9.04 -14.18
C LEU A 480 -29.85 -8.52 -13.18
N GLU A 481 -31.11 -8.89 -13.37
CA GLU A 481 -32.20 -8.52 -12.46
C GLU A 481 -31.99 -9.11 -11.06
N LYS A 482 -31.63 -10.40 -10.97
CA LYS A 482 -31.30 -11.05 -9.69
C LYS A 482 -30.09 -10.42 -9.02
N LEU A 483 -29.07 -10.03 -9.79
CA LEU A 483 -27.90 -9.33 -9.25
C LEU A 483 -28.29 -7.98 -8.65
N ILE A 484 -29.08 -7.17 -9.38
CA ILE A 484 -29.57 -5.87 -8.89
C ILE A 484 -30.30 -6.06 -7.56
N THR A 485 -31.31 -6.94 -7.53
CA THR A 485 -32.12 -7.17 -6.33
C THR A 485 -31.28 -7.68 -5.16
N THR A 486 -30.32 -8.57 -5.42
CA THR A 486 -29.45 -9.14 -4.38
C THR A 486 -28.51 -8.10 -3.81
N ILE A 487 -27.83 -7.32 -4.66
CA ILE A 487 -26.94 -6.24 -4.23
C ILE A 487 -27.73 -5.21 -3.41
N GLU A 488 -28.87 -4.74 -3.93
CA GLU A 488 -29.73 -3.78 -3.25
C GLU A 488 -30.16 -4.27 -1.87
N THR A 489 -30.62 -5.53 -1.78
CA THR A 489 -31.04 -6.14 -0.51
C THR A 489 -29.87 -6.24 0.47
N GLN A 490 -28.70 -6.70 0.04
CA GLN A 490 -27.56 -6.87 0.94
C GLN A 490 -26.98 -5.55 1.43
N LEU A 491 -26.96 -4.51 0.59
CA LEU A 491 -26.53 -3.17 1.01
C LEU A 491 -27.53 -2.57 2.01
N LEU A 492 -28.84 -2.72 1.78
CA LEU A 492 -29.89 -2.26 2.70
C LEU A 492 -29.86 -2.96 4.06
N VAL A 493 -29.45 -4.24 4.12
CA VAL A 493 -29.26 -4.96 5.39
C VAL A 493 -28.21 -4.29 6.27
N LEU A 494 -27.21 -3.64 5.69
CA LEU A 494 -26.17 -2.92 6.42
C LEU A 494 -26.61 -1.51 6.82
N THR A 495 -27.19 -0.73 5.89
CA THR A 495 -27.48 0.69 6.14
C THR A 495 -28.86 0.97 6.75
N GLY A 496 -29.80 0.04 6.63
CA GLY A 496 -31.21 0.23 6.99
C GLY A 496 -32.04 0.91 5.89
N GLU A 497 -33.37 0.75 5.96
CA GLU A 497 -34.31 1.21 4.91
C GLU A 497 -34.30 2.73 4.67
N ASP A 498 -33.99 3.52 5.70
CA ASP A 498 -34.01 4.98 5.65
C ASP A 498 -32.74 5.60 5.02
N LYS A 499 -31.69 4.80 4.77
CA LYS A 499 -30.38 5.25 4.27
C LYS A 499 -29.96 4.47 3.03
N LYS A 500 -30.73 4.61 1.97
CA LYS A 500 -30.41 4.00 0.67
C LYS A 500 -29.20 4.70 0.03
N ILE A 501 -28.14 3.94 -0.23
CA ILE A 501 -26.95 4.42 -0.95
C ILE A 501 -27.26 4.54 -2.44
N GLU A 502 -26.72 5.58 -3.09
CA GLU A 502 -26.65 5.66 -4.55
C GLU A 502 -25.59 4.68 -5.07
N SER A 503 -26.03 3.46 -5.39
CA SER A 503 -25.12 2.38 -5.79
C SER A 503 -24.66 2.50 -7.25
N ILE A 504 -23.34 2.59 -7.44
CA ILE A 504 -22.70 2.57 -8.75
C ILE A 504 -22.83 1.21 -9.43
N SER A 505 -22.83 0.11 -8.65
CA SER A 505 -23.01 -1.23 -9.21
C SER A 505 -24.41 -1.43 -9.79
N ILE A 506 -25.44 -0.96 -9.08
CA ILE A 506 -26.82 -1.06 -9.54
C ILE A 506 -27.04 -0.16 -10.78
N ALA A 507 -26.49 1.06 -10.77
CA ALA A 507 -26.54 1.94 -11.94
C ALA A 507 -25.92 1.26 -13.18
N LYS A 508 -24.73 0.66 -13.02
CA LYS A 508 -24.04 -0.05 -14.10
C LYS A 508 -24.82 -1.28 -14.58
N LEU A 509 -25.39 -2.07 -13.68
CA LEU A 509 -26.21 -3.24 -14.06
C LEU A 509 -27.46 -2.84 -14.85
N LYS A 510 -28.11 -1.72 -14.51
CA LYS A 510 -29.25 -1.19 -15.27
C LYS A 510 -28.85 -0.74 -16.68
N GLU A 511 -27.70 -0.07 -16.79
CA GLU A 511 -27.10 0.29 -18.08
C GLU A 511 -26.86 -0.97 -18.95
N MET A 512 -26.26 -2.01 -18.36
CA MET A 512 -26.02 -3.30 -19.01
C MET A 512 -27.33 -4.01 -19.42
N GLN A 513 -28.39 -3.95 -18.61
CA GLN A 513 -29.71 -4.47 -18.97
C GLN A 513 -30.29 -3.75 -20.19
N GLY A 514 -30.17 -2.42 -20.22
CA GLY A 514 -30.61 -1.61 -21.35
C GLY A 514 -29.92 -2.04 -22.65
N ARG A 515 -28.60 -2.24 -22.61
CA ARG A 515 -27.82 -2.68 -23.78
C ARG A 515 -28.12 -4.11 -24.23
N LEU A 516 -28.41 -5.03 -23.30
CA LEU A 516 -28.70 -6.43 -23.63
C LEU A 516 -29.88 -6.58 -24.60
N SER A 517 -30.81 -5.62 -24.63
CA SER A 517 -31.88 -5.55 -25.63
C SER A 517 -31.38 -5.57 -27.09
N SER A 518 -30.12 -5.17 -27.30
CA SER A 518 -29.43 -5.16 -28.60
C SER A 518 -28.66 -6.46 -28.88
N GLY A 519 -28.80 -7.49 -28.03
CA GLY A 519 -28.26 -8.85 -28.20
C GLY A 519 -26.88 -9.12 -27.57
N TYR A 520 -26.24 -8.11 -26.99
CA TYR A 520 -24.96 -8.22 -26.29
C TYR A 520 -24.83 -7.14 -25.22
N THR A 521 -24.18 -7.46 -24.12
CA THR A 521 -23.85 -6.48 -23.07
C THR A 521 -22.45 -6.73 -22.52
N SER A 522 -21.79 -5.67 -22.09
CA SER A 522 -20.50 -5.73 -21.42
C SER A 522 -20.39 -4.57 -20.45
N PHE A 523 -19.60 -4.75 -19.39
CA PHE A 523 -19.18 -3.65 -18.54
C PHE A 523 -18.42 -2.57 -19.34
N TRP A 524 -17.72 -2.98 -20.41
CA TRP A 524 -16.76 -2.15 -21.16
C TRP A 524 -17.34 -1.40 -22.35
N SER A 525 -18.60 -1.63 -22.68
CA SER A 525 -19.31 -1.04 -23.82
C SER A 525 -20.41 -0.13 -23.33
#